data_AF-A0A4C1XET9-F1
#
_entry.id   AF-A0A4C1XET9-F1
#
_cell.length_a   1.000
_cell.length_b   1.000
_cell.length_c   1.000
_cell.angle_alpha   90.00
_cell.angle_beta   90.00
_cell.angle_gamma   90.00
#
_symmetry.space_group_name_H-M   'P 1'
#
loop_
_entity.id
_entity.type
_entity.pdbx_description
1 polymer ?
#
loop_
_entity_poly.entity_id
_entity_poly.type
_entity_poly.pdbx_seq_one_letter_code
_entity_poly.pdbx_strand_id
1 'polypeptide(L)'
;MVDKIKEAQTRATTLLPVSTSRRGNLTLSIKRRLRLKRRLHKLWTRTRCPKLKKELNDLLRNISKAAKDFCGATWEATIDCAGKSARDLNQLYRQLTKATVPKCPVTDRSEVRRYDTKARAEMIAEYLAGQFIPNSLPRLQKCKNTTYKWRTVWKSSWSLPLLPPTWRSFYHPSYAT
;
A
#
# COMPACT_ATOMS: atom_id res chain seq x y z
N MET A 1 -24.43 -39.35 -5.20
CA MET A 1 -23.20 -38.72 -4.66
C MET A 1 -22.59 -37.73 -5.66
N VAL A 2 -22.47 -38.14 -6.93
CA VAL A 2 -21.97 -37.31 -8.04
C VAL A 2 -22.76 -36.00 -8.23
N ASP A 3 -24.08 -36.01 -8.05
CA ASP A 3 -24.91 -34.82 -8.28
C ASP A 3 -24.70 -33.72 -7.22
N LYS A 4 -24.46 -34.12 -5.96
CA LYS A 4 -24.12 -33.19 -4.88
C LYS A 4 -22.75 -32.55 -5.08
N ILE A 5 -21.82 -33.28 -5.70
CA ILE A 5 -20.49 -32.77 -6.05
C ILE A 5 -20.60 -31.76 -7.20
N LYS A 6 -21.44 -32.04 -8.21
CA LYS A 6 -21.72 -31.10 -9.31
C LYS A 6 -22.40 -29.83 -8.81
N GLU A 7 -23.37 -29.95 -7.90
CA GLU A 7 -24.05 -28.80 -7.29
C GLU A 7 -23.11 -27.96 -6.40
N ALA A 8 -22.23 -28.61 -5.64
CA ALA A 8 -21.19 -27.91 -4.88
C ALA A 8 -20.20 -27.19 -5.80
N GLN A 9 -19.80 -27.81 -6.92
CA GLN A 9 -18.93 -27.19 -7.91
C GLN A 9 -19.60 -25.99 -8.59
N THR A 10 -20.88 -26.06 -8.96
CA THR A 10 -21.58 -24.92 -9.57
C THR A 10 -21.77 -23.77 -8.59
N ARG A 11 -22.05 -24.07 -7.31
CA ARG A 11 -22.12 -23.04 -6.25
C ARG A 11 -20.76 -22.42 -5.93
N ALA A 12 -19.69 -23.22 -5.93
CA ALA A 12 -18.33 -22.74 -5.69
C ALA A 12 -17.76 -21.96 -6.88
N THR A 13 -18.21 -22.26 -8.10
CA THR A 13 -17.85 -21.54 -9.33
C THR A 13 -18.70 -20.27 -9.43
N THR A 14 -18.56 -19.37 -8.46
CA THR A 14 -18.95 -17.98 -8.64
C THR A 14 -17.98 -17.40 -9.66
N LEU A 15 -18.41 -17.33 -10.93
CA LEU A 15 -17.70 -16.59 -11.97
C LEU A 15 -17.65 -15.13 -11.54
N LEU A 16 -16.58 -14.75 -10.84
CA LEU A 16 -16.29 -13.34 -10.64
C LEU A 16 -16.22 -12.71 -12.02
N PRO A 17 -16.98 -11.63 -12.29
CA PRO A 17 -16.92 -10.96 -13.56
C PRO A 17 -15.44 -10.63 -13.82
N VAL A 18 -14.93 -11.15 -14.94
CA VAL A 18 -13.57 -10.88 -15.41
C VAL A 18 -13.35 -9.39 -15.23
N SER A 19 -12.42 -9.02 -14.36
CA SER A 19 -12.16 -7.63 -14.05
C SER A 19 -11.73 -6.96 -15.35
N THR A 20 -12.66 -6.30 -16.02
CA THR A 20 -12.32 -5.43 -17.14
C THR A 20 -11.26 -4.48 -16.61
N SER A 21 -10.12 -4.44 -17.30
CA SER A 21 -8.91 -3.69 -16.95
C SER A 21 -9.22 -2.43 -16.12
N ARG A 22 -8.47 -2.21 -15.03
CA ARG A 22 -8.62 -1.10 -14.06
C ARG A 22 -8.67 0.31 -14.66
N ARG A 23 -8.51 0.43 -15.98
CA ARG A 23 -8.72 1.64 -16.77
C ARG A 23 -10.13 1.55 -17.38
N GLY A 24 -11.10 2.21 -16.73
CA GLY A 24 -12.51 2.18 -17.12
C GLY A 24 -12.70 2.21 -18.64
N ASN A 25 -13.58 1.32 -19.13
CA ASN A 25 -13.85 1.19 -20.56
C ASN A 25 -14.42 2.51 -21.10
N LEU A 26 -13.59 3.30 -21.76
CA LEU A 26 -14.00 4.54 -22.39
C LEU A 26 -15.19 4.29 -23.33
N THR A 27 -16.24 5.09 -23.18
CA THR A 27 -17.49 4.95 -23.94
C THR A 27 -17.21 4.90 -25.45
N LEU A 28 -17.92 4.01 -26.17
CA LEU A 28 -17.75 3.81 -27.61
C LEU A 28 -17.86 5.12 -28.41
N SER A 29 -18.68 6.07 -27.95
CA SER A 29 -18.82 7.40 -28.53
C SER A 29 -17.52 8.21 -28.51
N ILE A 30 -16.80 8.25 -27.38
CA ILE A 30 -15.52 8.97 -27.26
C ILE A 30 -14.45 8.26 -28.09
N LYS A 31 -14.43 6.93 -28.10
CA LYS A 31 -13.52 6.14 -28.95
C LYS A 31 -13.72 6.47 -30.45
N ARG A 32 -14.97 6.59 -30.91
CA ARG A 32 -15.30 7.01 -32.29
C ARG A 32 -14.78 8.42 -32.59
N ARG A 33 -15.01 9.39 -31.70
CA ARG A 33 -14.51 10.77 -31.85
C ARG A 33 -12.99 10.85 -31.91
N LEU A 34 -12.28 10.08 -31.08
CA LEU A 34 -10.81 9.99 -31.11
C LEU A 34 -10.28 9.44 -32.45
N ARG A 35 -10.96 8.45 -33.04
CA ARG A 35 -10.62 7.95 -34.38
C ARG A 35 -10.82 9.02 -35.45
N LEU A 36 -11.93 9.76 -35.40
CA LEU A 36 -12.19 10.88 -36.30
C LEU A 36 -11.12 11.97 -36.17
N LYS A 37 -10.71 12.32 -34.95
CA LYS A 37 -9.63 13.28 -34.69
C LYS A 37 -8.33 12.88 -35.39
N ARG A 38 -7.95 11.60 -35.34
CA ARG A 38 -6.75 11.10 -36.04
C ARG A 38 -6.88 11.24 -37.55
N ARG A 39 -8.05 10.93 -38.13
CA ARG A 39 -8.30 11.06 -39.58
C ARG A 39 -8.23 12.52 -40.03
N LEU A 40 -8.90 13.43 -39.33
CA LEU A 40 -8.90 14.86 -39.62
C LEU A 40 -7.51 15.48 -39.46
N HIS A 41 -6.76 15.10 -38.42
CA HIS A 41 -5.39 15.56 -38.25
C HIS A 41 -4.51 15.13 -39.43
N LYS A 42 -4.59 13.85 -39.86
CA LYS A 42 -3.85 13.36 -41.02
C LYS A 42 -4.21 14.12 -42.31
N LEU A 43 -5.49 14.44 -42.50
CA LEU A 43 -5.95 15.23 -43.65
C LEU A 43 -5.41 16.66 -43.58
N TRP A 44 -5.51 17.32 -42.42
CA TRP A 44 -4.99 18.67 -42.20
C TRP A 44 -3.48 18.75 -42.40
N THR A 45 -2.71 17.75 -41.95
CA THR A 45 -1.25 17.72 -42.19
C THR A 45 -0.92 17.70 -43.68
N ARG A 46 -1.75 17.05 -44.51
CA ARG A 46 -1.55 16.94 -45.96
C ARG A 46 -2.00 18.18 -46.72
N THR A 47 -3.15 18.75 -46.38
CA THR A 47 -3.76 19.84 -47.16
C THR A 47 -3.48 21.22 -46.59
N ARG A 48 -3.11 21.32 -45.30
CA ARG A 48 -2.96 22.57 -44.53
C ARG A 48 -4.18 23.50 -44.56
N CYS A 49 -5.37 22.98 -44.89
CA CYS A 49 -6.59 23.77 -44.97
C CYS A 49 -7.02 24.32 -43.59
N PRO A 50 -7.27 25.64 -43.45
CA PRO A 50 -7.72 26.25 -42.19
C PRO A 50 -9.08 25.71 -41.69
N LYS A 51 -9.99 25.36 -42.60
CA LYS A 51 -11.30 24.79 -42.25
C LYS A 51 -11.17 23.48 -41.46
N LEU A 52 -10.27 22.60 -41.92
CA LEU A 52 -9.98 21.33 -41.23
C LEU A 52 -9.35 21.56 -39.85
N LYS A 53 -8.53 22.60 -39.70
CA LYS A 53 -7.96 22.99 -38.40
C LYS A 53 -9.06 23.43 -37.44
N LYS A 54 -10.05 24.20 -37.91
CA LYS A 54 -11.22 24.59 -37.11
C LYS A 54 -12.02 23.37 -36.66
N GLU A 55 -12.39 22.48 -37.59
CA GLU A 55 -13.11 21.24 -37.28
C GLU A 55 -12.35 20.33 -36.29
N LEU A 56 -11.02 20.24 -36.44
CA LEU A 56 -10.17 19.50 -35.52
C LEU A 56 -10.22 20.08 -34.10
N ASN A 57 -10.17 21.41 -33.97
CA ASN A 57 -10.24 22.10 -32.68
C ASN A 57 -11.63 21.94 -32.04
N ASP A 58 -12.70 22.05 -32.82
CA ASP A 58 -14.06 21.84 -32.35
C ASP A 58 -14.26 20.39 -31.87
N LEU A 59 -13.71 19.43 -32.62
CA LEU A 59 -13.72 18.03 -32.22
C LEU A 59 -12.92 17.78 -30.93
N LEU A 60 -11.77 18.45 -30.75
CA LEU A 60 -10.99 18.37 -29.51
C LEU A 60 -11.78 18.90 -28.31
N ARG A 61 -12.47 20.04 -28.46
CA ARG A 61 -13.36 20.60 -27.42
C ARG A 61 -14.49 19.61 -27.09
N ASN A 62 -15.11 19.02 -28.10
CA ASN A 62 -16.19 18.04 -27.93
C ASN A 62 -15.73 16.74 -27.28
N ILE A 63 -14.49 16.29 -27.55
CA ILE A 63 -13.88 15.13 -26.87
C ILE A 63 -13.61 15.48 -25.41
N SER A 64 -13.02 16.65 -25.15
CA SER A 64 -12.72 17.11 -23.79
C SER A 64 -13.99 17.23 -22.94
N LYS A 65 -15.05 17.83 -23.48
CA LYS A 65 -16.36 17.93 -22.82
C LYS A 65 -16.91 16.53 -22.48
N ALA A 66 -17.02 15.65 -23.47
CA ALA A 66 -17.54 14.31 -23.24
C ALA A 66 -16.69 13.48 -22.26
N ALA A 67 -15.37 13.69 -22.23
CA ALA A 67 -14.50 13.04 -21.26
C ALA A 67 -14.74 13.57 -19.84
N LYS A 68 -14.92 14.89 -19.67
CA LYS A 68 -15.29 15.48 -18.38
C LYS A 68 -16.64 14.98 -17.90
N ASP A 69 -17.65 14.96 -18.78
CA ASP A 69 -18.99 14.48 -18.45
C ASP A 69 -18.95 12.99 -18.05
N PHE A 70 -18.21 12.15 -18.79
CA PHE A 70 -18.04 10.74 -18.47
C PHE A 70 -17.32 10.52 -17.13
N CYS A 71 -16.21 11.23 -16.89
CA CYS A 71 -15.48 11.14 -15.64
C CYS A 71 -16.33 11.65 -14.47
N GLY A 72 -17.04 12.76 -14.64
CA GLY A 72 -17.98 13.32 -13.67
C GLY A 72 -19.07 12.31 -13.32
N ALA A 73 -19.80 11.79 -14.31
CA ALA A 73 -20.84 10.78 -14.08
C ALA A 73 -20.31 9.51 -13.40
N THR A 74 -19.11 9.06 -13.78
CA THR A 74 -18.46 7.92 -13.12
C THR A 74 -18.13 8.22 -11.66
N TRP A 75 -17.66 9.44 -11.38
CA TRP A 75 -17.32 9.88 -10.04
C TRP A 75 -18.57 10.05 -9.15
N GLU A 76 -19.63 10.68 -9.66
CA GLU A 76 -20.91 10.81 -8.96
C GLU A 76 -21.47 9.42 -8.63
N ALA A 77 -21.50 8.50 -9.60
CA ALA A 77 -21.94 7.13 -9.35
C ALA A 77 -21.08 6.42 -8.27
N THR A 78 -19.79 6.75 -8.20
CA THR A 78 -18.88 6.18 -7.19
C THR A 78 -19.17 6.76 -5.80
N ILE A 79 -19.42 8.08 -5.71
CA ILE A 79 -19.82 8.76 -4.47
C ILE A 79 -21.17 8.23 -3.98
N ASP A 80 -22.17 8.17 -4.87
CA ASP A 80 -23.51 7.66 -4.57
C ASP A 80 -23.46 6.22 -4.07
N CYS A 81 -22.59 5.38 -4.64
CA CYS A 81 -22.39 4.02 -4.16
C CYS A 81 -21.70 3.99 -2.79
N ALA A 82 -20.65 4.79 -2.59
CA ALA A 82 -19.93 4.84 -1.33
C ALA A 82 -20.77 5.42 -0.17
N GLY A 83 -21.69 6.34 -0.45
CA GLY A 83 -22.61 6.92 0.52
C GLY A 83 -23.63 5.94 1.09
N LYS A 84 -23.82 4.77 0.47
CA LYS A 84 -24.77 3.74 0.91
C LYS A 84 -24.31 2.98 2.16
N SER A 85 -23.01 2.97 2.47
CA SER A 85 -22.52 2.31 3.68
C SER A 85 -21.29 3.01 4.27
N ALA A 86 -21.20 3.05 5.61
CA ALA A 86 -20.05 3.63 6.30
C ALA A 86 -18.73 2.91 5.98
N ARG A 87 -18.79 1.62 5.62
CA ARG A 87 -17.63 0.81 5.23
C ARG A 87 -17.11 1.21 3.84
N ASP A 88 -18.02 1.34 2.87
CA ASP A 88 -17.67 1.74 1.49
C ASP A 88 -17.15 3.17 1.44
N LEU A 89 -17.74 4.06 2.24
CA LEU A 89 -17.24 5.42 2.41
C LEU A 89 -15.81 5.44 2.96
N ASN A 90 -15.53 4.70 4.04
CA ASN A 90 -14.19 4.60 4.60
C ASN A 90 -13.19 4.00 3.59
N GLN A 91 -13.61 3.03 2.78
CA GLN A 91 -12.79 2.48 1.71
C GLN A 91 -12.45 3.53 0.64
N LEU A 92 -13.43 4.34 0.22
CA LEU A 92 -13.21 5.46 -0.71
C LEU A 92 -12.23 6.48 -0.12
N TYR A 93 -12.41 6.87 1.16
CA TYR A 93 -11.46 7.72 1.88
C TYR A 93 -10.06 7.14 1.85
N ARG A 94 -9.89 5.85 2.15
CA ARG A 94 -8.56 5.21 2.08
C ARG A 94 -7.98 5.20 0.67
N GLN A 95 -8.79 5.07 -0.38
CA GLN A 95 -8.31 5.17 -1.76
C GLN A 95 -7.84 6.58 -2.12
N LEU A 96 -8.59 7.61 -1.68
CA LEU A 96 -8.22 9.02 -1.88
C LEU A 96 -7.00 9.45 -1.05
N THR A 97 -6.89 8.96 0.19
CA THR A 97 -5.80 9.26 1.12
C THR A 97 -4.52 8.46 0.82
N LYS A 98 -4.55 7.47 -0.08
CA LYS A 98 -3.33 6.79 -0.57
C LYS A 98 -2.49 7.73 -1.46
N ALA A 99 -2.03 8.83 -0.89
CA ALA A 99 -0.73 9.39 -1.22
C ALA A 99 0.32 8.31 -0.91
N THR A 100 1.36 8.23 -1.75
CA THR A 100 2.51 7.38 -1.44
C THR A 100 2.96 7.69 -0.02
N VAL A 101 2.95 6.68 0.85
CA VAL A 101 3.38 6.84 2.25
C VAL A 101 4.71 7.60 2.22
N PRO A 102 4.81 8.77 2.89
CA PRO A 102 6.05 9.53 2.88
C PRO A 102 7.14 8.58 3.36
N LYS A 103 8.23 8.47 2.58
CA LYS A 103 9.36 7.63 2.98
C LYS A 103 9.83 8.14 4.34
N CYS A 104 9.68 7.31 5.38
CA CYS A 104 10.12 7.68 6.73
C CYS A 104 11.62 8.05 6.65
N PRO A 105 11.99 9.28 7.07
CA PRO A 105 13.39 9.65 7.12
C PRO A 105 14.10 8.82 8.18
N VAL A 106 15.39 8.56 7.96
CA VAL A 106 16.25 8.04 9.02
C VAL A 106 16.98 9.25 9.62
N THR A 107 16.99 9.30 10.95
CA THR A 107 17.58 10.40 11.73
C THR A 107 19.00 10.03 12.10
N ASP A 108 19.95 10.90 11.78
CA ASP A 108 21.35 10.76 12.17
C ASP A 108 21.56 11.10 13.66
N ARG A 109 22.74 10.78 14.21
CA ARG A 109 23.24 11.24 15.51
C ARG A 109 23.28 12.77 15.62
N SER A 110 23.39 13.47 14.50
CA SER A 110 23.25 14.94 14.42
C SER A 110 21.78 15.42 14.34
N GLU A 111 20.81 14.52 14.53
CA GLU A 111 19.35 14.75 14.41
C GLU A 111 18.85 15.21 13.03
N VAL A 112 19.72 15.22 12.02
CA VAL A 112 19.34 15.59 10.65
C VAL A 112 18.56 14.46 9.98
N ARG A 113 17.38 14.79 9.44
CA ARG A 113 16.51 13.84 8.72
C ARG A 113 16.98 13.62 7.28
N ARG A 114 17.30 12.39 6.92
CA ARG A 114 17.72 12.02 5.56
C ARG A 114 16.63 11.20 4.84
N TYR A 115 16.20 11.71 3.69
CA TYR A 115 15.12 11.14 2.87
C TYR A 115 15.65 10.40 1.62
N ASP A 116 16.83 10.79 1.14
CA ASP A 116 17.47 10.17 -0.02
C ASP A 116 17.89 8.72 0.27
N THR A 117 17.76 7.84 -0.73
CA THR A 117 18.02 6.41 -0.59
C THR A 117 19.50 6.13 -0.29
N LYS A 118 20.42 6.85 -0.94
CA LYS A 118 21.87 6.67 -0.76
C LYS A 118 22.30 7.13 0.62
N ALA A 119 21.87 8.32 1.03
CA ALA A 119 22.17 8.86 2.36
C ALA A 119 21.66 7.95 3.51
N ARG A 120 20.51 7.29 3.31
CA ARG A 120 19.99 6.31 4.28
C ARG A 120 20.85 5.05 4.35
N ALA A 121 21.34 4.56 3.21
CA ALA A 121 22.20 3.38 3.15
C ALA A 121 23.56 3.64 3.82
N GLU A 122 24.16 4.81 3.56
CA GLU A 122 25.43 5.22 4.16
C GLU A 122 25.35 5.31 5.68
N MET A 123 24.30 5.92 6.22
CA MET A 123 24.08 5.99 7.67
C MET A 123 23.88 4.62 8.32
N ILE A 124 23.15 3.72 7.68
CA ILE A 124 22.98 2.35 8.19
C ILE A 124 24.34 1.65 8.19
N ALA A 125 25.15 1.83 7.13
CA ALA A 125 26.49 1.27 7.05
C ALA A 125 27.41 1.82 8.15
N GLU A 126 27.37 3.13 8.42
CA GLU A 126 28.15 3.77 9.50
C GLU A 126 27.74 3.24 10.88
N TYR A 127 26.43 3.16 11.15
CA TYR A 127 25.92 2.62 12.40
C TYR A 127 26.38 1.17 12.61
N LEU A 128 26.26 0.34 11.57
CA LEU A 128 26.70 -1.05 11.60
C LEU A 128 28.22 -1.15 11.81
N ALA A 129 29.01 -0.35 11.09
CA ALA A 129 30.46 -0.34 11.25
C ALA A 129 30.88 -0.06 12.70
N GLY A 130 30.17 0.85 13.39
CA GLY A 130 30.37 1.12 14.81
C GLY A 130 30.02 -0.05 15.74
N GLN A 131 29.01 -0.86 15.41
CA GLN A 131 28.63 -2.05 16.19
C GLN A 131 29.63 -3.19 16.06
N PHE A 132 30.35 -3.26 14.94
CA PHE A 132 31.37 -4.29 14.69
C PHE A 132 32.76 -3.89 15.18
N ILE A 133 32.91 -2.76 15.88
CA ILE A 133 34.13 -2.46 16.62
C ILE A 133 34.13 -3.33 17.88
N PRO A 134 35.09 -4.28 18.02
CA PRO A 134 35.19 -5.06 19.24
C PRO A 134 35.34 -4.11 20.42
N ASN A 135 34.46 -4.23 21.41
CA ASN A 135 34.61 -3.48 22.66
C ASN A 135 36.05 -3.68 23.14
N SER A 136 36.82 -2.60 23.26
CA SER A 136 38.17 -2.67 23.78
C SER A 136 38.08 -3.32 25.15
N LEU A 137 38.58 -4.55 25.23
CA LEU A 137 38.58 -5.31 26.49
C LEU A 137 39.26 -4.42 27.52
N PRO A 138 38.62 -4.11 28.66
CA PRO A 138 39.31 -3.40 29.71
C PRO A 138 40.55 -4.21 30.06
N ARG A 139 41.73 -3.60 29.88
CA ARG A 139 43.02 -4.13 30.35
C ARG A 139 42.77 -4.71 31.73
N LEU A 140 43.06 -6.00 31.90
CA LEU A 140 42.90 -6.82 33.11
C LEU A 140 43.01 -6.02 34.42
N GLN A 141 41.93 -5.35 34.79
CA GLN A 141 41.71 -4.79 36.12
C GLN A 141 40.80 -5.80 36.77
N LYS A 142 41.39 -6.68 37.58
CA LYS A 142 40.75 -7.77 38.32
C LYS A 142 39.26 -7.51 38.55
N CYS A 143 38.41 -8.20 37.80
CA CYS A 143 36.97 -8.22 38.02
C CYS A 143 36.71 -8.86 39.40
N LYS A 144 36.57 -8.04 40.44
CA LYS A 144 36.05 -8.50 41.73
C LYS A 144 34.54 -8.28 41.90
N ASN A 145 33.84 -7.69 40.94
CA ASN A 145 32.46 -7.23 41.15
C ASN A 145 31.42 -7.72 40.11
N THR A 146 31.55 -8.93 39.54
CA THR A 146 30.56 -9.46 38.57
C THR A 146 29.36 -10.19 39.20
N THR A 147 29.18 -10.16 40.52
CA THR A 147 28.05 -10.84 41.18
C THR A 147 26.79 -9.98 41.42
N TYR A 148 26.81 -8.66 41.17
CA TYR A 148 25.67 -7.78 41.53
C TYR A 148 24.86 -7.15 40.39
N LYS A 149 25.16 -7.41 39.10
CA LYS A 149 24.38 -6.79 37.99
C LYS A 149 23.50 -7.74 37.18
N TRP A 150 23.74 -9.05 37.22
CA TRP A 150 22.87 -10.03 36.56
C TRP A 150 21.57 -10.31 37.33
N ARG A 151 21.45 -9.86 38.59
CA ARG A 151 20.28 -10.11 39.44
C ARG A 151 19.16 -9.07 39.30
N THR A 152 19.43 -7.91 38.70
CA THR A 152 18.43 -6.84 38.51
C THR A 152 17.73 -6.87 37.15
N VAL A 153 18.29 -7.52 36.13
CA VAL A 153 17.63 -7.58 34.80
C VAL A 153 16.69 -8.77 34.67
N TRP A 154 16.91 -9.87 35.40
CA TRP A 154 16.01 -11.04 35.35
C TRP A 154 14.75 -10.92 36.22
N LYS A 155 14.75 -10.08 37.27
CA LYS A 155 13.56 -9.89 38.13
C LYS A 155 12.48 -9.00 37.52
N SER A 156 12.80 -8.18 36.52
CA SER A 156 11.84 -7.24 35.92
C SER A 156 11.16 -7.76 34.65
N SER A 157 11.48 -8.99 34.20
CA SER A 157 10.96 -9.55 32.93
C SER A 157 9.70 -10.42 33.09
N TRP A 158 9.17 -10.61 34.30
CA TRP A 158 7.97 -11.42 34.56
C TRP A 158 6.90 -10.72 35.42
N SER A 159 6.82 -9.39 35.35
CA SER A 159 5.62 -8.70 35.83
C SER A 159 4.63 -8.53 34.69
N LEU A 160 3.99 -9.64 34.30
CA LEU A 160 2.73 -9.59 33.56
C LEU A 160 1.57 -9.39 34.56
N PRO A 161 0.54 -8.61 34.21
CA PRO A 161 -0.57 -8.35 35.10
C PRO A 161 -1.38 -9.64 35.35
N LEU A 162 -1.84 -9.77 36.60
CA LEU A 162 -2.70 -10.84 37.11
C LEU A 162 -3.79 -11.23 36.10
N LEU A 163 -3.67 -12.43 35.52
CA LEU A 163 -4.75 -13.12 34.81
C LEU A 163 -5.55 -13.98 35.80
N PRO A 164 -6.87 -14.16 35.58
CA PRO A 164 -7.81 -14.75 36.52
C PRO A 164 -7.64 -16.28 36.75
N PRO A 165 -8.17 -16.82 37.85
CA PRO A 165 -7.78 -18.11 38.44
C PRO A 165 -8.48 -19.31 37.79
N THR A 166 -8.38 -19.48 36.48
CA THR A 166 -9.03 -20.61 35.77
C THR A 166 -8.09 -21.59 35.08
N TRP A 167 -6.78 -21.47 35.28
CA TRP A 167 -5.77 -22.34 34.63
C TRP A 167 -4.85 -23.05 35.63
N ARG A 168 -5.36 -23.36 36.82
CA ARG A 168 -4.63 -24.11 37.87
C ARG A 168 -4.74 -25.63 37.64
N SER A 169 -4.43 -26.06 36.43
CA SER A 169 -4.24 -27.48 36.11
C SER A 169 -3.11 -27.57 35.09
N PHE A 170 -2.36 -28.65 35.15
CA PHE A 170 -1.14 -28.98 34.43
C PHE A 170 0.18 -28.66 35.14
N TYR A 171 0.91 -29.76 35.36
CA TYR A 171 2.29 -29.93 35.83
C TYR A 171 2.50 -30.18 37.33
N HIS A 172 2.19 -31.42 37.73
CA HIS A 172 3.03 -32.20 38.64
C HIS A 172 4.22 -32.79 37.87
N PRO A 173 5.43 -32.76 38.43
CA PRO A 173 6.44 -33.78 38.16
C PRO A 173 6.71 -34.57 39.44
N SER A 174 6.10 -35.75 39.52
CA SER A 174 6.70 -36.88 40.25
C SER A 174 7.99 -37.25 39.54
N TYR A 175 9.07 -37.48 40.28
CA TYR A 175 9.76 -38.77 40.44
C TYR A 175 11.12 -38.55 41.11
N ALA A 176 11.30 -39.26 42.21
CA ALA A 176 12.56 -39.45 42.91
C ALA A 176 13.49 -40.38 42.13
N THR A 177 14.80 -40.20 42.23
CA THR A 177 15.70 -41.15 42.92
C THR A 177 16.99 -40.45 43.30
#